data_AF-A0A7S1SY45-F1
#
_entry.id   AF-A0A7S1SY45-F1
#
_cell.length_a   1.000
_cell.length_b   1.000
_cell.length_c   1.000
_cell.angle_alpha   90.00
_cell.angle_beta   90.00
_cell.angle_gamma   90.00
#
_symmetry.space_group_name_H-M   'P 1'
#
loop_
_entity.id
_entity.type
_entity.pdbx_description
1 polymer ?
#
loop_
_entity_poly.entity_id
_entity_poly.type
_entity_poly.pdbx_seq_one_letter_code
_entity_poly.pdbx_strand_id
1 'polypeptide(L)'
;MADVEQGPRILEQRGARVDFHVGQYTVRVKGGERKTILNDVRGCARSGEVLSIMGPSGAGKSTLLDTLAGIRGQPGATLESTILLDGVTADRKQLSQTC
;
A
#
# COMPACT_ATOMS: atom_id res chain seq x y z
N MET A 1 23.31 11.83 21.62
CA MET A 1 22.02 12.51 21.46
C MET A 1 21.92 12.83 19.97
N ALA A 2 21.44 11.87 19.18
CA ALA A 2 21.48 11.94 17.72
C ALA A 2 20.12 12.45 17.22
N ASP A 3 20.17 13.52 16.45
CA ASP A 3 19.06 14.19 15.80
C ASP A 3 18.14 13.19 15.08
N VAL A 4 16.89 13.15 15.53
CA VAL A 4 15.78 12.56 14.78
C VAL A 4 15.45 13.55 13.66
N GLU A 5 15.97 13.32 12.46
CA GLU A 5 15.43 13.95 11.25
C GLU A 5 14.01 13.45 11.05
N GLN A 6 13.05 14.26 11.53
CA GLN A 6 11.63 14.07 11.27
C GLN A 6 11.40 14.36 9.79
N GLY A 7 11.30 13.30 8.99
CA GLY A 7 10.88 13.39 7.58
C GLY A 7 9.54 14.13 7.46
N PRO A 8 9.27 14.77 6.31
CA PRO A 8 8.18 15.72 6.15
C PRO A 8 6.81 15.10 6.46
N ARG A 9 5.96 15.87 7.16
CA ARG A 9 4.59 15.49 7.54
C ARG A 9 3.68 15.57 6.30
N ILE A 10 3.03 14.45 5.97
CA ILE A 10 2.17 14.26 4.77
C ILE A 10 1.07 15.33 4.66
N LEU A 11 0.52 15.77 5.80
CA LEU A 11 -0.58 16.74 5.85
C LEU A 11 -0.13 18.20 5.64
N GLU A 12 1.15 18.52 5.82
CA GLU A 12 1.68 19.89 5.68
C GLU A 12 2.26 20.16 4.28
N GLN A 13 2.49 19.13 3.47
CA GLN A 13 2.99 19.28 2.11
C GLN A 13 1.84 19.56 1.13
N ARG A 14 1.61 20.84 0.84
CA ARG A 14 0.76 21.27 -0.28
C ARG A 14 1.27 20.64 -1.58
N GLY A 15 0.45 19.77 -2.18
CA GLY A 15 0.79 19.10 -3.44
C GLY A 15 1.47 17.74 -3.32
N ALA A 16 1.56 17.16 -2.11
CA ALA A 16 2.12 15.82 -1.92
C ALA A 16 1.42 14.79 -2.83
N ARG A 17 2.21 13.90 -3.43
CA ARG A 17 1.78 12.78 -4.27
C ARG A 17 2.16 11.48 -3.61
N VAL A 18 1.20 10.59 -3.49
CA VAL A 18 1.42 9.21 -3.06
C VAL A 18 1.30 8.31 -4.27
N ASP A 19 2.36 7.58 -4.59
CA ASP A 19 2.34 6.51 -5.58
C ASP A 19 2.44 5.17 -4.85
N PHE A 20 1.68 4.18 -5.30
CA PHE A 20 1.78 2.83 -4.77
C PHE A 20 1.93 1.82 -5.89
N HIS A 21 2.72 0.80 -5.61
CA HIS A 21 2.88 -0.38 -6.43
C HIS A 21 2.72 -1.61 -5.55
N VAL A 22 1.79 -2.47 -5.94
CA VAL A 22 1.62 -3.80 -5.37
C VAL A 22 1.94 -4.78 -6.50
N GLY A 23 3.01 -5.54 -6.33
CA GLY A 23 3.43 -6.56 -7.28
C GLY A 23 2.46 -7.74 -7.29
N GLN A 24 2.97 -8.94 -7.03
CA GLN A 24 2.11 -10.13 -6.96
C GLN A 24 1.73 -10.46 -5.52
N TYR A 25 0.43 -10.59 -5.28
CA TYR A 25 -0.10 -11.15 -4.03
C TYR A 25 -0.72 -12.52 -4.31
N THR A 26 -0.09 -13.55 -3.76
CA THR A 26 -0.53 -14.95 -3.91
C THR A 26 -0.92 -15.54 -2.57
N VAL A 27 -1.97 -16.35 -2.56
CA VAL A 27 -2.44 -17.07 -1.37
C VAL A 27 -2.51 -18.57 -1.67
N ARG A 28 -2.32 -19.39 -0.64
CA ARG A 28 -2.57 -20.83 -0.73
C ARG A 28 -4.05 -21.11 -0.55
N VAL A 29 -4.66 -21.78 -1.51
CA VAL A 29 -6.06 -22.21 -1.41
C VAL A 29 -6.14 -23.65 -0.88
N LYS A 30 -7.33 -24.04 -0.40
CA LYS A 30 -7.59 -25.42 0.00
C LYS A 30 -7.31 -26.35 -1.20
N GLY A 31 -6.41 -27.32 -1.02
CA GLY A 31 -5.91 -28.17 -2.10
C GLY A 31 -4.42 -27.96 -2.43
N GLY A 32 -3.76 -26.98 -1.82
CA GLY A 32 -2.31 -26.75 -1.96
C GLY A 32 -1.92 -25.90 -3.17
N GLU A 33 -2.87 -25.58 -4.04
CA GLU A 33 -2.66 -24.68 -5.17
C GLU A 33 -2.43 -23.23 -4.69
N ARG A 34 -1.63 -22.47 -5.46
CA ARG A 34 -1.45 -21.04 -5.26
C ARG A 34 -2.39 -20.27 -6.17
N LYS A 35 -3.16 -19.34 -5.60
CA LYS A 35 -4.02 -18.43 -6.34
C LYS A 35 -3.47 -17.01 -6.26
N THR A 36 -3.28 -16.39 -7.43
CA THR A 36 -2.97 -14.96 -7.52
C THR A 36 -4.23 -14.14 -7.31
N ILE A 37 -4.21 -13.20 -6.37
CA ILE A 37 -5.33 -12.31 -6.07
C ILE A 37 -5.06 -10.90 -6.62
N LEU A 38 -3.82 -10.41 -6.49
CA LEU A 38 -3.38 -9.14 -7.06
C LEU A 38 -2.20 -9.41 -7.99
N ASN A 39 -2.17 -8.73 -9.13
CA ASN A 39 -1.13 -8.89 -10.14
C ASN A 39 -0.74 -7.51 -10.70
N ASP A 40 0.40 -6.99 -10.23
CA ASP A 40 1.01 -5.73 -10.69
C ASP A 40 0.03 -4.54 -10.70
N VAL A 41 -0.54 -4.25 -9.53
CA VAL A 41 -1.47 -3.13 -9.35
C VAL A 41 -0.70 -1.87 -8.99
N ARG A 42 -0.96 -0.79 -9.72
CA ARG A 42 -0.35 0.53 -9.49
C ARG A 42 -1.41 1.60 -9.40
N GLY A 43 -1.14 2.63 -8.62
CA GLY A 43 -1.99 3.81 -8.57
C GLY A 43 -1.27 4.99 -7.93
N CYS A 44 -1.89 6.15 -8.07
CA CYS A 44 -1.39 7.38 -7.47
C CYS A 44 -2.56 8.24 -7.00
N ALA A 45 -2.32 9.04 -5.97
CA ALA A 45 -3.25 10.02 -5.45
C ALA A 45 -2.49 11.27 -5.03
N ARG A 46 -3.05 12.45 -5.30
CA ARG A 46 -2.47 13.72 -4.85
C ARG A 46 -3.22 14.23 -3.62
N SER A 47 -2.55 15.09 -2.86
CA SER A 47 -3.16 15.82 -1.74
C SER A 47 -4.40 16.59 -2.23
N GLY A 48 -5.53 16.36 -1.58
CA GLY A 48 -6.83 16.92 -1.95
C GLY A 48 -7.66 16.07 -2.92
N GLU A 49 -7.15 14.94 -3.41
CA GLU A 49 -7.89 14.00 -4.26
C GLU A 49 -8.42 12.80 -3.46
N VAL A 50 -9.54 12.25 -3.92
CA VAL A 50 -10.10 10.99 -3.39
C VAL A 50 -9.92 9.89 -4.42
N LEU A 51 -9.12 8.88 -4.10
CA LEU A 51 -8.95 7.69 -4.93
C LEU A 51 -9.98 6.62 -4.54
N SER A 52 -10.81 6.21 -5.50
CA SER A 52 -11.81 5.14 -5.31
C SER A 52 -11.39 3.86 -6.05
N ILE A 53 -11.57 2.71 -5.40
CA ILE A 53 -11.32 1.39 -5.97
C ILE A 53 -12.67 0.71 -6.24
N MET A 54 -12.97 0.48 -7.51
CA MET A 54 -14.24 -0.12 -7.95
C MET A 54 -14.02 -1.45 -8.69
N GLY A 55 -15.04 -2.30 -8.70
CA GLY A 55 -14.98 -3.60 -9.39
C GLY A 55 -15.91 -4.65 -8.77
N PRO A 56 -16.10 -5.80 -9.43
CA PRO A 56 -17.02 -6.84 -9.00
C PRO A 56 -16.61 -7.45 -7.65
N SER A 57 -17.56 -8.11 -6.97
CA SER A 57 -17.27 -8.85 -5.74
C SER A 57 -16.22 -9.93 -6.01
N GLY A 58 -15.25 -10.09 -5.11
CA GLY A 58 -14.17 -11.05 -5.26
C GLY A 58 -12.97 -10.62 -6.14
N ALA A 59 -13.00 -9.42 -6.74
CA ALA A 59 -11.89 -8.90 -7.56
C ALA A 59 -10.59 -8.56 -6.80
N GLY A 60 -10.57 -8.69 -5.46
CA GLY A 60 -9.39 -8.38 -4.65
C GLY A 60 -9.29 -6.94 -4.14
N LYS A 61 -10.33 -6.11 -4.25
CA LYS A 61 -10.34 -4.70 -3.78
C LYS A 61 -9.99 -4.56 -2.30
N SER A 62 -10.64 -5.33 -1.42
CA SER A 62 -10.34 -5.33 0.00
C SER A 62 -8.93 -5.86 0.27
N THR A 63 -8.48 -6.86 -0.50
CA THR A 63 -7.10 -7.36 -0.41
C THR A 63 -6.10 -6.27 -0.76
N LEU A 64 -6.34 -5.48 -1.81
CA LEU A 64 -5.50 -4.34 -2.19
C LEU A 64 -5.41 -3.30 -1.07
N LEU A 65 -6.56 -2.92 -0.49
CA LEU A 65 -6.60 -1.98 0.63
C LEU A 65 -5.88 -2.52 1.88
N ASP A 66 -6.11 -3.78 2.22
CA ASP A 66 -5.48 -4.41 3.38
C ASP A 66 -3.96 -4.58 3.21
N THR A 67 -3.51 -4.78 1.96
CA THR A 67 -2.10 -4.81 1.57
C THR A 67 -1.46 -3.43 1.72
N LEU A 68 -2.10 -2.38 1.18
CA LEU A 68 -1.60 -1.00 1.30
C LEU A 68 -1.59 -0.50 2.74
N ALA A 69 -2.59 -0.90 3.54
CA ALA A 69 -2.66 -0.56 4.96
C ALA A 69 -1.67 -1.38 5.82
N GLY A 70 -1.00 -2.38 5.26
CA GLY A 70 -0.10 -3.27 5.99
C GLY A 70 -0.82 -4.15 7.04
N ILE A 71 -2.13 -4.37 6.87
CA ILE A 71 -2.99 -5.10 7.80
C ILE A 71 -2.99 -6.61 7.49
N ARG A 72 -2.84 -7.02 6.22
CA ARG A 72 -2.87 -8.43 5.83
C ARG A 72 -1.51 -8.99 5.39
N GLY A 73 -0.96 -9.86 6.22
CA GLY A 73 -0.07 -10.94 5.82
C GLY A 73 -0.71 -12.29 6.15
N GLN A 74 -1.36 -12.95 5.18
CA GLN A 74 -1.78 -14.33 5.41
C GLN A 74 -0.52 -15.21 5.55
N PRO A 75 -0.45 -16.14 6.51
CA PRO A 75 0.68 -17.06 6.63
C PRO A 75 0.92 -17.81 5.31
N GLY A 76 2.11 -17.61 4.71
CA GLY A 76 2.48 -18.20 3.43
C GLY A 76 2.05 -17.42 2.19
N ALA A 77 1.52 -16.20 2.33
CA ALA A 77 1.35 -15.27 1.22
C ALA A 77 2.68 -14.57 0.90
N THR A 78 2.98 -14.44 -0.39
CA THR A 78 4.10 -13.62 -0.88
C THR A 78 3.55 -12.28 -1.32
N LEU A 79 4.18 -11.18 -0.89
CA LEU A 79 3.78 -9.82 -1.22
C LEU A 79 5.04 -8.98 -1.45
N GLU A 80 5.08 -8.31 -2.60
CA GLU A 80 5.98 -7.21 -2.87
C GLU A 80 5.14 -5.94 -3.03
N SER A 81 5.41 -4.91 -2.22
CA SER A 81 4.72 -3.62 -2.32
C SER A 81 5.65 -2.47 -2.00
N THR A 82 5.50 -1.37 -2.71
CA THR A 82 6.25 -0.14 -2.51
C THR A 82 5.28 1.03 -2.48
N ILE A 83 5.47 1.93 -1.51
CA ILE A 83 4.74 3.19 -1.42
C ILE A 83 5.79 4.30 -1.52
N LEU A 84 5.56 5.24 -2.42
CA LEU A 84 6.42 6.39 -2.65
C LEU A 84 5.63 7.65 -2.29
N LEU A 85 6.26 8.54 -1.54
CA LEU A 85 5.79 9.88 -1.24
C LEU A 85 6.70 10.87 -1.95
N ASP A 86 6.15 11.60 -2.93
CA ASP A 86 6.90 12.53 -3.79
C ASP A 86 8.17 11.91 -4.41
N GLY A 87 8.09 10.61 -4.74
CA GLY A 87 9.21 9.83 -5.31
C GLY A 87 10.17 9.21 -4.28
N VAL A 88 9.96 9.45 -2.99
CA VAL A 88 10.75 8.86 -1.89
C VAL A 88 10.03 7.67 -1.29
N THR A 89 10.69 6.53 -1.14
CA THR A 89 10.10 5.36 -0.46
C THR A 89 9.66 5.72 0.95
N ALA A 90 8.36 5.61 1.21
CA ALA A 90 7.77 5.95 2.48
C ALA A 90 7.80 4.74 3.41
N ASP A 91 8.41 4.91 4.58
CA ASP A 91 8.44 3.89 5.60
C ASP A 91 7.19 3.97 6.49
N ARG A 92 6.79 2.84 7.10
CA ARG A 92 5.57 2.73 7.92
C ARG A 92 5.55 3.74 9.08
N LYS A 93 6.72 4.13 9.59
CA LYS A 93 6.85 5.14 10.65
C LYS A 93 6.40 6.54 10.21
N GLN A 94 6.54 6.88 8.92
CA GLN A 94 6.08 8.16 8.37
C GLN A 94 4.55 8.19 8.18
N LEU A 95 3.93 7.01 8.02
CA LEU A 95 2.47 6.86 7.90
C LEU A 95 1.74 6.79 9.26
N SER A 96 2.41 6.30 10.32
CA SER A 96 1.79 6.10 11.64
C SER A 96 1.78 7.33 12.56
N GLN A 97 2.39 8.45 12.16
CA GLN A 97 2.48 9.68 12.95
C GLN A 97 1.43 10.75 12.56
N THR A 98 0.36 10.36 11.86
CA THR A 98 -0.64 11.29 11.29
C THR A 98 -2.08 11.02 11.78
N CYS A 99 -2.24 10.29 12.89
CA CYS A 99 -3.50 10.24 13.64
C CYS A 99 -3.43 11.12 14.87
#